data_AF-A0A069CUW7-F1
#
_entry.id   AF-A0A069CUW7-F1
#
_cell.length_a   1.000
_cell.length_b   1.000
_cell.length_c   1.000
_cell.angle_alpha   90.00
_cell.angle_beta   90.00
_cell.angle_gamma   90.00
#
_symmetry.space_group_name_H-M   'P 1'
#
loop_
_entity.id
_entity.type
_entity.pdbx_description
1 polymer ?
#
loop_
_entity_poly.entity_id
_entity_poly.type
_entity_poly.pdbx_seq_one_letter_code
_entity_poly.pdbx_strand_id
1 'polypeptide(L)' 'MDLFVAPKKQVEASLLEKTIDEIRAKYGVTSLVKLSSLGQGGTMINRTGLVGGHNGGNAYG' A
#
# COMPACT_ATOMS: atom_id res chain seq x y z
N MET A 1 -1.06 -0.94 -14.56
CA MET A 1 -1.22 -2.28 -15.15
C MET A 1 -0.05 -2.51 -16.07
N ASP A 2 0.66 -3.61 -15.90
CA ASP A 2 1.81 -3.97 -16.72
C ASP A 2 1.33 -4.89 -17.85
N LEU A 3 1.62 -4.50 -19.10
CA LEU A 3 1.11 -5.16 -20.30
C LEU A 3 1.78 -6.52 -20.57
N PHE A 4 2.94 -6.78 -19.96
CA PHE A 4 3.75 -7.98 -20.23
C PHE A 4 3.67 -9.04 -19.12
N VAL A 5 2.82 -8.83 -18.12
CA VAL A 5 2.61 -9.78 -17.01
C VAL A 5 1.33 -10.58 -17.26
N ALA A 6 1.41 -11.90 -17.10
CA ALA A 6 0.25 -12.77 -17.25
C ALA A 6 -0.93 -12.27 -16.38
N PRO A 7 -2.17 -12.15 -16.90
CA PRO A 7 -3.30 -11.53 -16.19
C PRO A 7 -3.55 -12.13 -14.80
N LYS A 8 -3.38 -13.45 -14.67
CA LYS A 8 -3.49 -14.17 -13.40
C LYS A 8 -2.52 -13.63 -12.35
N LYS A 9 -1.25 -13.40 -12.71
CA LYS A 9 -0.24 -12.85 -11.78
C LYS A 9 -0.60 -11.43 -11.33
N GLN A 10 -1.23 -10.64 -12.19
CA GLN A 10 -1.68 -9.29 -11.82
C GLN A 10 -2.85 -9.31 -10.83
N VAL A 11 -3.79 -10.25 -10.98
CA VAL A 11 -4.90 -10.43 -10.03
C VAL A 11 -4.39 -10.84 -8.66
N GLU A 12 -3.51 -11.86 -8.59
CA GLU A 12 -2.93 -12.32 -7.32
C GLU A 12 -2.13 -11.21 -6.62
N ALA A 13 -1.35 -10.43 -7.38
CA ALA A 13 -0.60 -9.30 -6.83
C ALA A 13 -1.53 -8.22 -6.25
N SER A 14 -2.65 -7.93 -6.93
CA SER A 14 -3.63 -6.95 -6.45
C SER A 14 -4.36 -7.42 -5.19
N LEU A 15 -4.70 -8.72 -5.10
CA LEU A 15 -5.29 -9.30 -3.89
C LEU A 15 -4.32 -9.20 -2.71
N LEU A 16 -3.05 -9.55 -2.92
CA LEU A 16 -2.01 -9.41 -1.90
C LEU A 16 -1.87 -7.96 -1.42
N GLU A 17 -1.81 -6.97 -2.32
CA GLU A 17 -1.73 -5.56 -1.95
C GLU A 17 -2.94 -5.11 -1.12
N LYS A 18 -4.16 -5.50 -1.53
CA LYS A 18 -5.39 -5.19 -0.77
C LYS A 18 -5.36 -5.76 0.64
N THR A 19 -4.98 -7.03 0.80
CA THR A 19 -4.87 -7.66 2.13
C THR A 19 -3.86 -6.95 3.02
N ILE A 20 -2.72 -6.54 2.46
CA ILE A 20 -1.69 -5.77 3.18
C ILE A 20 -2.27 -4.43 3.66
N ASP A 21 -3.03 -3.74 2.81
CA ASP A 21 -3.63 -2.45 3.14
C ASP A 21 -4.74 -2.59 4.20
N GLU A 22 -5.54 -3.66 4.18
CA GLU A 22 -6.52 -3.95 5.23
C GLU A 22 -5.86 -4.14 6.60
N ILE A 23 -4.73 -4.85 6.66
CA ILE A 23 -3.95 -5.03 7.90
C ILE A 23 -3.44 -3.67 8.39
N ARG A 24 -2.89 -2.84 7.49
CA ARG A 24 -2.39 -1.50 7.84
C ARG A 24 -3.49 -0.56 8.30
N ALA A 25 -4.67 -0.63 7.69
CA ALA A 25 -5.83 0.17 8.11
C ALA A 25 -6.27 -0.20 9.53
N LYS A 26 -6.16 -1.49 9.90
CA LYS A 26 -6.58 -1.99 11.21
C LYS A 26 -5.54 -1.77 12.32
N TYR A 27 -4.25 -1.92 12.00
CA TYR A 27 -3.17 -1.96 13.01
C TYR A 27 -2.15 -0.82 12.87
N GLY A 28 -2.33 0.08 11.91
CA GLY A 28 -1.44 1.20 11.63
C GLY A 28 -0.51 0.94 10.44
N VAL A 29 -0.08 2.02 9.79
CA VAL A 29 0.66 1.99 8.52
C VAL A 29 2.02 1.29 8.58
N THR A 30 2.64 1.20 9.76
CA THR A 30 3.92 0.50 10.00
C THR A 30 3.74 -0.96 10.45
N SER A 31 2.50 -1.42 10.68
CA SER A 31 2.24 -2.78 11.19
C SER A 31 2.69 -3.89 10.25
N LEU A 32 2.75 -3.62 8.95
CA LEU A 32 3.23 -4.57 7.95
C LEU A 32 4.00 -3.84 6.84
N VAL A 33 5.29 -4.16 6.72
CA VAL A 33 6.18 -3.54 5.73
C VAL A 33 6.87 -4.59 4.86
N LYS A 34 7.04 -4.30 3.56
CA LYS A 34 7.83 -5.17 2.68
C LYS A 34 9.30 -5.08 3.09
N LEU A 35 10.01 -6.21 3.07
CA LEU A 35 11.46 -6.24 3.37
C LEU A 35 12.25 -5.29 2.45
N SER A 36 11.86 -5.19 1.17
CA SER A 36 12.45 -4.24 0.22
C SER A 36 12.27 -2.77 0.63
N SER A 37 11.26 -2.46 1.44
CA SER A 37 11.06 -1.12 2.00
C SER A 37 12.02 -0.80 3.15
N LEU A 38 12.78 -1.78 3.66
CA LEU A 38 13.84 -1.60 4.67
C LEU A 38 15.22 -1.37 4.03
N GLY A 39 15.38 -1.74 2.76
CA GLY A 39 16.61 -1.54 2.02
C GLY A 39 16.83 -0.08 1.60
N GLN A 40 18.06 0.25 1.23
CA GLN A 40 18.40 1.57 0.70
C GLN A 40 17.58 1.84 -0.59
N GLY A 41 16.72 2.86 -0.56
CA GLY A 41 15.75 3.17 -1.63
C GLY A 41 14.28 2.84 -1.30
N GLY A 42 14.01 2.14 -0.20
CA GLY A 42 12.66 1.94 0.32
C GLY A 42 12.06 3.23 0.88
N THR A 43 10.95 3.72 0.32
CA THR A 43 10.36 5.00 0.75
C THR A 43 9.24 4.84 1.78
N MET A 44 8.75 3.62 2.02
CA MET A 44 7.50 3.42 2.77
C MET A 44 7.62 3.82 4.24
N ILE A 45 8.72 3.49 4.92
CA ILE A 45 8.98 3.91 6.31
C ILE A 45 9.27 5.41 6.39
N ASN A 46 9.99 5.95 5.40
CA ASN A 46 10.29 7.38 5.34
C ASN A 46 9.03 8.22 5.04
N ARG A 47 8.00 7.61 4.45
CA ARG A 47 6.73 8.26 4.05
C ARG A 47 5.56 7.93 4.98
N THR A 48 5.72 7.15 6.04
CA THR A 48 4.62 6.86 6.97
C THR A 48 4.04 8.09 7.67
N GLY A 49 4.76 9.22 7.69
CA GLY A 49 4.25 10.53 8.12
C GLY A 49 3.65 11.41 7.01
N LEU A 50 3.75 11.00 5.73
CA LEU A 50 3.31 11.77 4.55
C LEU A 50 2.11 11.13 3.83
N VAL A 51 1.61 9.99 4.29
CA VAL A 51 0.40 9.34 3.75
C VAL A 51 -0.91 9.90 4.33
N GLY A 52 -0.84 10.96 5.14
CA GLY A 52 -1.99 11.74 5.62
C GLY A 52 -2.50 12.77 4.60
N GLY A 53 -2.64 12.38 3.34
CA GLY A 53 -2.95 13.28 2.23
C GLY A 53 -4.32 13.11 1.56
N HIS A 54 -5.19 12.26 2.10
CA HIS A 54 -6.61 12.28 1.74
C HIS A 54 -7.44 12.42 3.01
N ASN A 55 -7.79 13.66 3.33
CA ASN A 55 -9.07 13.96 3.97
C ASN A 55 -10.17 13.50 3.00
N GLY A 56 -10.39 12.18 2.86
CA GLY A 56 -11.52 11.58 2.15
C GLY A 56 -12.84 11.76 2.91
N GLY A 57 -12.97 12.89 3.60
CA GLY A 57 -14.07 13.28 4.47
C GLY A 57 -14.42 14.74 4.20
N ASN A 58 -14.83 15.03 2.97
CA ASN A 58 -15.87 16.04 2.72
C ASN A 58 -16.98 15.30 1.97
N ALA A 59 -17.81 14.63 2.77
CA ALA A 59 -19.16 14.29 2.38
C ALA A 59 -20.00 15.58 2.38
N TYR A 60 -20.97 15.63 1.47
CA TYR A 60 -22.08 16.59 1.34
C TYR A 60 -21.78 17.94 0.66
N GLY A 61 -22.44 18.13 -0.48
CA GLY A 61 -22.45 19.31 -1.35
C GLY A 61 -22.95 18.94 -2.73
#